data_AF-A0A8J7J2R2-F1
#
_entry.id   AF-A0A8J7J2R2-F1
#
_cell.length_a   1.000
_cell.length_b   1.000
_cell.length_c   1.000
_cell.angle_alpha   90.00
_cell.angle_beta   90.00
_cell.angle_gamma   90.00
#
_symmetry.space_group_name_H-M   'P 1'
#
loop_
_entity.id
_entity.type
_entity.pdbx_description
1 polymer ?
#
loop_
_entity_poly.entity_id
_entity_poly.type
_entity_poly.pdbx_seq_one_letter_code
_entity_poly.pdbx_strand_id
1 'polypeptide(L)'
;MTISSKYEKLTKSSNNHGLKTAMSTLARYKLPLQPAPEPVLLAVNQGVRSASFEPVQDAQKVLGGAQAPANGVCRDPQGRVRITCVTDMPGVTPAMIDWWFGWHLPFTERYALWHPTAHVRSVVKEDRSHVIDDR
;
A
#
# COMPACT_ATOMS: atom_id res chain seq x y z
N MET A 1 -31.00 10.07 5.91
CA MET A 1 -30.53 10.33 7.29
C MET A 1 -29.03 10.58 7.20
N THR A 2 -28.64 11.85 7.20
CA THR A 2 -27.31 12.29 6.74
C THR A 2 -26.34 12.38 7.93
N ILE A 3 -25.28 11.57 7.90
CA ILE A 3 -24.21 11.55 8.90
C ILE A 3 -23.24 12.71 8.60
N SER A 4 -23.69 13.95 8.78
CA SER A 4 -22.87 15.15 8.48
C SER A 4 -22.58 16.02 9.70
N SER A 5 -23.10 15.70 10.89
CA SER A 5 -23.13 16.66 12.00
C SER A 5 -22.04 16.48 13.06
N LYS A 6 -21.35 15.32 13.14
CA LYS A 6 -20.45 15.04 14.27
C LYS A 6 -18.97 15.36 14.08
N TYR A 7 -18.51 15.68 12.87
CA TYR A 7 -17.07 15.95 12.62
C TYR A 7 -16.67 17.43 12.69
N GLU A 8 -17.62 18.35 12.90
CA GLU A 8 -17.37 19.79 12.79
C GLU A 8 -16.87 20.48 14.08
N LYS A 9 -16.74 19.75 15.21
CA LYS A 9 -16.48 20.36 16.52
C LYS A 9 -15.11 20.10 17.16
N LEU A 10 -14.16 19.44 16.49
CA LEU A 10 -12.84 19.13 17.09
C LEU A 10 -11.67 19.97 16.56
N THR A 11 -11.91 21.01 15.76
CA THR A 11 -10.83 21.81 15.14
C THR A 11 -10.73 23.26 15.63
N LYS A 12 -11.37 23.60 16.75
CA LYS A 12 -11.27 24.93 17.36
C LYS A 12 -10.46 24.91 18.64
N SER A 13 -9.14 24.77 18.54
CA SER A 13 -8.15 25.47 19.37
C SER A 13 -6.73 24.94 19.09
N SER A 14 -6.03 25.55 18.11
CA SER A 14 -4.59 25.84 18.18
C SER A 14 -4.12 26.48 16.86
N ASN A 15 -3.55 27.67 16.97
CA ASN A 15 -2.71 28.41 15.99
C ASN A 15 -2.91 28.10 14.49
N ASN A 16 -3.80 28.88 13.86
CA ASN A 16 -4.34 28.67 12.52
C ASN A 16 -3.53 29.33 11.36
N HIS A 17 -2.22 29.53 11.52
CA HIS A 17 -1.37 30.11 10.46
C HIS A 17 -0.39 29.11 9.80
N GLY A 18 -0.06 28.00 10.45
CA GLY A 18 0.82 26.96 9.89
C GLY A 18 0.11 25.79 9.19
N LEU A 19 -1.18 25.57 9.49
CA LEU A 19 -1.94 24.40 9.01
C LEU A 19 -2.67 24.62 7.68
N LYS A 20 -3.00 25.87 7.32
CA LYS A 20 -3.70 26.17 6.06
C LYS A 20 -2.82 25.99 4.82
N THR A 21 -1.51 26.13 4.97
CA THR A 21 -0.54 26.03 3.87
C THR A 21 -0.21 24.58 3.50
N ALA A 22 -0.37 23.62 4.42
CA ALA A 22 -0.01 22.21 4.18
C ALA A 22 -1.07 21.42 3.39
N MET A 23 -2.37 21.71 3.58
CA MET A 23 -3.47 21.06 2.84
C MET A 23 -3.51 21.46 1.36
N SER A 24 -2.93 22.62 1.01
CA SER A 24 -2.73 23.06 -0.37
C SER A 24 -1.69 22.21 -1.13
N THR A 25 -0.82 21.46 -0.44
CA THR A 25 0.35 20.84 -1.05
C THR A 25 0.09 19.42 -1.55
N LEU A 26 -0.75 18.63 -0.86
CA LEU A 26 -1.00 17.24 -1.24
C LEU A 26 -2.06 17.06 -2.35
N ALA A 27 -2.91 18.07 -2.56
CA ALA A 27 -3.98 18.01 -3.55
C ALA A 27 -3.48 17.65 -4.96
N ARG A 28 -2.30 18.16 -5.35
CA ARG A 28 -1.67 17.87 -6.65
C ARG A 28 -1.27 16.41 -6.86
N TYR A 29 -1.19 15.62 -5.79
CA TYR A 29 -0.83 14.20 -5.84
C TYR A 29 -2.05 13.26 -5.76
N LYS A 30 -3.27 13.81 -5.67
CA LYS A 30 -4.51 13.02 -5.73
C LYS A 30 -4.84 12.67 -7.19
N LEU A 31 -4.06 11.76 -7.74
CA LEU A 31 -4.21 11.31 -9.12
C LEU A 31 -5.34 10.27 -9.25
N PRO A 32 -6.08 10.24 -10.36
CA PRO A 32 -7.04 9.17 -10.62
C PRO A 32 -6.30 7.84 -10.81
N LEU A 33 -6.89 6.76 -10.29
CA LEU A 33 -6.39 5.41 -10.55
C LEU A 33 -6.45 5.12 -12.05
N GLN A 34 -5.34 4.62 -12.58
CA GLN A 34 -5.30 4.11 -13.95
C GLN A 34 -5.84 2.67 -13.98
N PRO A 35 -6.30 2.19 -15.16
CA PRO A 35 -6.64 0.79 -15.34
C PRO A 35 -5.49 -0.14 -14.94
N ALA A 36 -5.82 -1.35 -14.49
CA ALA A 36 -4.80 -2.35 -14.22
C ALA A 36 -4.03 -2.70 -15.52
N PRO A 37 -2.71 -2.94 -15.45
CA PRO A 37 -1.92 -3.36 -16.60
C PRO A 37 -2.46 -4.65 -17.24
N GLU A 38 -2.36 -4.76 -18.56
CA GLU A 38 -2.83 -5.93 -19.32
C GLU A 38 -2.30 -7.28 -18.77
N PRO A 39 -1.01 -7.44 -18.40
CA PRO A 39 -0.52 -8.70 -17.84
C PRO A 39 -1.21 -9.09 -16.52
N VAL A 40 -1.69 -8.10 -15.75
CA VAL A 40 -2.46 -8.35 -14.52
C VAL A 40 -3.88 -8.77 -14.86
N LEU A 41 -4.53 -8.09 -15.82
CA LEU A 41 -5.87 -8.44 -16.28
C LEU A 41 -5.92 -9.85 -16.88
N LEU A 42 -4.94 -10.22 -17.69
CA LEU A 42 -4.82 -11.58 -18.24
C LEU A 42 -4.69 -12.62 -17.13
N ALA A 43 -3.88 -12.36 -16.10
CA ALA A 43 -3.73 -13.25 -14.96
C ALA A 43 -5.00 -13.37 -14.11
N VAL A 44 -5.76 -12.29 -13.95
CA VAL A 44 -7.05 -12.30 -13.26
C VAL A 44 -8.08 -13.12 -14.05
N ASN A 45 -8.12 -12.98 -15.37
CA ASN A 45 -9.03 -13.72 -16.25
C ASN A 45 -8.77 -15.23 -16.27
N GLN A 46 -7.57 -15.68 -15.89
CA GLN A 46 -7.27 -17.10 -15.70
C GLN A 46 -7.89 -17.69 -14.42
N GLY A 47 -8.45 -16.83 -13.54
CA GLY A 47 -9.08 -17.26 -12.30
C GLY A 47 -8.09 -17.76 -11.24
N VAL A 48 -8.65 -18.37 -10.18
CA VAL A 48 -7.86 -18.93 -9.08
C VAL A 48 -7.40 -20.34 -9.43
N ARG A 49 -6.08 -20.55 -9.44
CA ARG A 49 -5.46 -21.85 -9.72
C ARG A 49 -5.21 -22.64 -8.44
N SER A 50 -5.23 -23.97 -8.51
CA SER A 50 -4.79 -24.82 -7.40
C SER A 50 -3.26 -24.91 -7.39
N ALA A 51 -2.63 -24.77 -6.22
CA ALA A 51 -1.19 -24.98 -6.04
C ALA A 51 -0.85 -25.38 -4.60
N SER A 52 0.20 -26.16 -4.39
CA SER A 52 0.74 -26.42 -3.06
C SER A 52 1.69 -25.31 -2.65
N PHE A 53 1.65 -24.90 -1.38
CA PHE A 53 2.57 -23.89 -0.86
C PHE A 53 3.55 -24.48 0.14
N GLU A 54 4.79 -24.05 -0.01
CA GLU A 54 5.86 -24.27 0.94
C GLU A 54 5.48 -23.79 2.36
N PRO A 55 6.10 -24.36 3.40
CA PRO A 55 5.97 -23.85 4.76
C PRO A 55 6.65 -22.47 4.89
N VAL A 56 6.30 -21.71 5.92
CA VAL A 56 6.80 -20.32 6.11
C VAL A 56 8.33 -20.27 6.28
N GLN A 57 8.92 -21.33 6.81
CA GLN A 57 10.37 -21.50 6.97
C GLN A 57 11.11 -21.55 5.62
N ASP A 58 10.38 -21.79 4.53
CA ASP A 58 10.88 -21.88 3.18
C ASP A 58 10.48 -20.67 2.31
N ALA A 59 10.06 -19.56 2.93
CA ALA A 59 9.63 -18.35 2.23
C ALA A 59 10.68 -17.80 1.24
N GLN A 60 11.97 -17.99 1.52
CA GLN A 60 13.06 -17.61 0.61
C GLN A 60 12.95 -18.26 -0.77
N LYS A 61 12.36 -19.46 -0.87
CA LYS A 61 12.16 -20.16 -2.15
C LYS A 61 11.14 -19.45 -3.05
N VAL A 62 10.28 -18.60 -2.48
CA VAL A 62 9.25 -17.85 -3.22
C VAL A 62 9.87 -16.74 -4.05
N LEU A 63 10.91 -16.07 -3.54
CA LEU A 63 11.58 -14.95 -4.23
C LEU A 63 12.93 -15.35 -4.85
N GLY A 64 13.58 -16.41 -4.34
CA GLY A 64 14.90 -16.88 -4.78
C GLY A 64 14.89 -18.06 -5.76
N GLY A 65 13.73 -18.48 -6.25
CA GLY A 65 13.62 -19.54 -7.25
C GLY A 65 14.13 -19.09 -8.64
N ALA A 66 14.38 -20.05 -9.53
CA ALA A 66 14.89 -19.79 -10.89
C ALA A 66 13.96 -18.92 -11.76
N GLN A 67 12.68 -18.81 -11.40
CA GLN A 67 11.72 -17.88 -11.99
C GLN A 67 10.88 -17.25 -10.88
N ALA A 68 10.79 -15.92 -10.89
CA ALA A 68 9.83 -15.20 -10.05
C ALA A 68 8.40 -15.67 -10.40
N PRO A 69 7.47 -15.77 -9.42
CA PRO A 69 6.12 -16.20 -9.73
C PRO A 69 5.45 -15.18 -10.64
N ALA A 70 4.83 -15.65 -11.73
CA ALA A 70 4.07 -14.79 -12.61
C ALA A 70 2.82 -14.25 -11.91
N ASN A 71 2.26 -13.16 -12.46
CA ASN A 71 1.00 -12.58 -12.00
C ASN A 71 -0.08 -13.66 -11.84
N GLY A 72 -0.89 -13.56 -10.79
CA GLY A 72 -2.08 -14.40 -10.62
C GLY A 72 -2.41 -14.74 -9.18
N VAL A 73 -3.44 -15.57 -9.03
CA VAL A 73 -3.98 -16.02 -7.74
C VAL A 73 -3.97 -17.53 -7.68
N CYS A 74 -3.40 -18.08 -6.61
CA CYS A 74 -3.42 -19.50 -6.33
C CYS A 74 -4.04 -19.78 -4.95
N ARG A 75 -4.66 -20.96 -4.81
CA ARG A 75 -5.17 -21.47 -3.53
C ARG A 75 -4.68 -22.90 -3.31
N ASP A 76 -4.32 -23.24 -2.07
CA ASP A 76 -3.91 -24.59 -1.72
C ASP A 76 -5.04 -25.40 -1.06
N PRO A 77 -4.85 -26.72 -0.86
CA PRO A 77 -5.86 -27.56 -0.21
C PRO A 77 -6.21 -27.16 1.22
N GLN A 78 -5.30 -26.46 1.92
CA GLN A 78 -5.51 -25.91 3.26
C GLN A 78 -6.24 -24.56 3.23
N GLY A 79 -6.59 -24.05 2.05
CA GLY A 79 -7.32 -22.81 1.85
C GLY A 79 -6.47 -21.54 1.91
N ARG A 80 -5.13 -21.65 2.06
CA ARG A 80 -4.20 -20.52 1.97
C ARG A 80 -4.27 -19.93 0.57
N VAL A 81 -4.02 -18.63 0.44
CA VAL A 81 -4.03 -17.91 -0.85
C VAL A 81 -2.67 -17.27 -1.09
N ARG A 82 -2.15 -17.40 -2.32
CA ARG A 82 -0.98 -16.65 -2.80
C ARG A 82 -1.42 -15.75 -3.93
N ILE A 83 -1.12 -14.46 -3.82
CA ILE A 83 -1.33 -13.47 -4.86
C ILE A 83 0.05 -12.97 -5.28
N THR A 84 0.35 -13.05 -6.57
CA THR A 84 1.56 -12.44 -7.11
C THR A 84 1.18 -11.36 -8.13
N CYS A 85 1.81 -10.20 -8.02
CA CYS A 85 1.61 -9.08 -8.92
C CYS A 85 2.95 -8.36 -9.12
N VAL A 86 3.41 -8.29 -10.35
CA VAL A 86 4.57 -7.52 -10.78
C VAL A 86 4.07 -6.14 -11.18
N THR A 87 4.63 -5.11 -10.55
CA THR A 87 4.34 -3.71 -10.85
C THR A 87 5.63 -3.06 -11.34
N ASP A 88 5.67 -2.72 -12.62
CA ASP A 88 6.79 -1.98 -13.19
C ASP A 88 6.75 -0.54 -12.68
N MET A 89 7.88 -0.06 -12.18
CA MET A 89 8.03 1.30 -11.65
C MET A 89 9.22 2.01 -12.32
N PRO A 90 9.09 2.41 -13.60
CA PRO A 90 10.18 3.05 -14.33
C PRO A 90 10.65 4.33 -13.63
N GLY A 91 11.96 4.45 -13.45
CA GLY A 91 12.58 5.61 -12.79
C GLY A 91 12.47 5.63 -11.26
N VAL A 92 11.82 4.64 -10.65
CA VAL A 92 11.78 4.51 -9.18
C VAL A 92 12.97 3.70 -8.70
N THR A 93 13.67 4.20 -7.69
CA THR A 93 14.81 3.51 -7.08
C THR A 93 14.39 2.79 -5.79
N PRO A 94 15.14 1.76 -5.32
CA PRO A 94 14.88 1.12 -4.04
C PRO A 94 14.79 2.10 -2.86
N ALA A 95 15.67 3.10 -2.82
CA ALA A 95 15.65 4.13 -1.77
C ALA A 95 14.36 4.97 -1.77
N MET A 96 13.72 5.19 -2.93
CA MET A 96 12.42 5.86 -3.01
C MET A 96 11.30 4.99 -2.42
N ILE A 97 11.37 3.67 -2.57
CA ILE A 97 10.42 2.72 -1.96
C ILE A 97 10.61 2.73 -0.44
N ASP A 98 11.85 2.63 0.03
CA ASP A 98 12.16 2.70 1.47
C ASP A 98 11.64 4.00 2.09
N TRP A 99 11.90 5.13 1.43
CA TRP A 99 11.38 6.43 1.84
C TRP A 99 9.85 6.47 1.86
N TRP A 100 9.18 5.95 0.83
CA TRP A 100 7.73 5.99 0.71
C TRP A 100 7.05 5.33 1.91
N PHE A 101 7.48 4.11 2.26
CA PHE A 101 6.94 3.38 3.40
C PHE A 101 7.18 4.11 4.72
N GLY A 102 8.33 4.76 4.92
CA GLY A 102 8.52 5.62 6.10
C GLY A 102 7.62 6.87 6.08
N TRP A 103 7.47 7.50 4.93
CA TRP A 103 6.81 8.80 4.79
C TRP A 103 5.27 8.75 4.93
N HIS A 104 4.61 7.73 4.36
CA HIS A 104 3.15 7.68 4.35
C HIS A 104 2.53 6.99 5.58
N LEU A 105 3.23 6.06 6.22
CA LEU A 105 2.67 5.20 7.29
C LEU A 105 2.05 5.98 8.46
N PRO A 106 2.67 7.06 8.99
CA PRO A 106 2.15 7.77 10.16
C PRO A 106 0.93 8.66 9.89
N PHE A 107 0.64 8.99 8.63
CA PHE A 107 -0.36 10.02 8.29
C PHE A 107 -1.43 9.46 7.34
N THR A 108 -2.68 9.46 7.79
CA THR A 108 -3.82 8.93 7.01
C THR A 108 -3.98 9.65 5.67
N GLU A 109 -3.76 10.96 5.61
CA GLU A 109 -3.89 11.77 4.39
C GLU A 109 -2.86 11.37 3.33
N ARG A 110 -1.67 10.91 3.75
CA ARG A 110 -0.61 10.41 2.85
C ARG A 110 -0.90 8.99 2.41
N TYR A 111 -1.34 8.14 3.34
CA TYR A 111 -1.75 6.77 3.02
C TYR A 111 -2.88 6.72 1.99
N ALA A 112 -3.83 7.67 2.06
CA ALA A 112 -4.91 7.83 1.11
C ALA A 112 -4.43 8.20 -0.31
N LEU A 113 -3.24 8.76 -0.49
CA LEU A 113 -2.67 9.04 -1.82
C LEU A 113 -2.32 7.75 -2.57
N TRP A 114 -2.00 6.66 -1.86
CA TRP A 114 -1.64 5.40 -2.48
C TRP A 114 -2.84 4.73 -3.17
N HIS A 115 -4.01 4.71 -2.52
CA HIS A 115 -5.23 4.18 -3.13
C HIS A 115 -6.47 4.99 -2.70
N PRO A 116 -6.97 5.92 -3.55
CA PRO A 116 -7.93 6.94 -3.14
C PRO A 116 -9.28 6.39 -2.68
N THR A 117 -9.64 5.16 -3.06
CA THR A 117 -10.93 4.54 -2.72
C THR A 117 -10.84 3.42 -1.68
N ALA A 118 -9.63 2.94 -1.34
CA ALA A 118 -9.46 1.77 -0.46
C ALA A 118 -8.70 2.12 0.82
N HIS A 119 -7.84 3.14 0.79
CA HIS A 119 -7.03 3.53 1.94
C HIS A 119 -7.74 4.58 2.78
N VAL A 120 -8.48 4.10 3.79
CA VAL A 120 -9.32 4.96 4.65
C VAL A 120 -8.56 5.53 5.84
N ARG A 121 -7.73 4.72 6.51
CA ARG A 121 -6.99 5.13 7.72
C ARG A 121 -5.73 4.31 7.92
N SER A 122 -4.65 4.97 8.35
CA SER A 122 -3.43 4.34 8.87
C SER A 122 -3.01 5.04 10.16
N VAL A 123 -2.56 4.24 11.15
CA VAL A 123 -1.97 4.71 12.40
C VAL A 123 -0.87 3.73 12.79
N VAL A 124 0.32 4.25 13.06
CA VAL A 124 1.43 3.46 13.57
C VAL A 124 1.17 3.13 15.04
N LYS A 125 1.30 1.85 15.42
CA LYS A 125 1.12 1.41 16.81
C LYS A 125 2.23 1.93 17.73
N GLU A 126 3.46 1.93 17.24
CA GLU A 126 4.67 2.36 17.95
C GLU A 126 5.61 3.06 16.98
N ASP A 127 6.01 4.29 17.30
CA ASP A 127 6.97 5.04 16.48
C ASP A 127 8.41 4.61 16.80
N ARG A 128 9.01 3.90 15.86
CA ARG A 128 10.40 3.41 15.94
C ARG A 128 11.35 4.18 15.02
N SER A 129 10.99 5.39 14.58
CA SER A 129 11.84 6.22 13.71
C SER A 129 13.16 6.64 14.37
N HIS A 130 13.27 6.54 15.69
CA HIS A 130 14.49 6.79 16.47
C HIS A 130 15.45 5.60 16.48
N VAL A 131 15.03 4.41 16.03
CA VAL A 131 15.89 3.23 15.97
C VAL A 131 16.85 3.42 14.78
N ILE A 132 18.14 3.49 15.09
CA ILE A 132 19.20 3.45 14.08
C ILE A 132 19.33 1.99 13.65
N ASP A 133 19.04 1.69 12.38
CA ASP A 133 19.31 0.36 11.83
C ASP A 133 20.83 0.17 11.63
N ASP A 134 21.25 -1.08 11.59
CA ASP A 134 22.64 -1.51 11.43
C ASP A 134 23.07 -1.59 9.95
N ARG A 135 22.37 -0.88 9.06
CA ARG A 135 22.69 -0.83 7.63
C ARG A 135 23.86 0.09 7.30
#